data_AF-A0A5B7AW22-F1
#
_entry.id   AF-A0A5B7AW22-F1
#
_cell.length_a   1.000
_cell.length_b   1.000
_cell.length_c   1.000
_cell.angle_alpha   90.00
_cell.angle_beta   90.00
_cell.angle_gamma   90.00
#
_symmetry.space_group_name_H-M   'P 1'
#
loop_
_entity.id
_entity.type
_entity.pdbx_description
1 polymer ?
#
loop_
_entity_poly.entity_id
_entity_poly.type
_entity_poly.pdbx_seq_one_letter_code
_entity_poly.pdbx_strand_id
1 'polypeptide(L)'
;SNVEHHQIMELIARDDEDKFVPLIKGQLENDNSDNGNSNFGLMELMMWICHYRAVKCAFGLIGGATGQTMDLNVPLKDGLYPLHHAAQSLSSGLTKLFIQHGAKADVRCNDVGSKFYGLLPLDVAVESIWYNFGINLISCFLGSLICVYTYMCICIY
;
A
#
# COMPACT_ATOMS: atom_id res chain seq x y z
N SER A 1 9.98 2.02 -21.15
CA SER A 1 9.25 2.91 -22.09
C SER A 1 7.77 2.96 -21.70
N ASN A 2 6.99 3.98 -22.10
CA ASN A 2 5.59 4.21 -21.63
C ASN A 2 4.64 3.00 -21.82
N VAL A 3 4.97 2.10 -22.75
CA VAL A 3 4.24 0.85 -23.03
C VAL A 3 4.42 -0.19 -21.91
N GLU A 4 5.61 -0.27 -21.32
CA GLU A 4 5.92 -1.23 -20.25
C GLU A 4 5.23 -0.86 -18.93
N HIS A 5 5.18 0.43 -18.60
CA HIS A 5 4.43 0.91 -17.42
C HIS A 5 2.94 0.57 -17.54
N HIS A 6 2.36 0.73 -18.73
CA HIS A 6 0.95 0.41 -18.98
C HIS A 6 0.67 -1.09 -18.78
N GLN A 7 1.54 -1.95 -19.31
CA GLN A 7 1.40 -3.40 -19.16
C GLN A 7 1.49 -3.83 -17.69
N ILE A 8 2.45 -3.28 -16.93
CA ILE A 8 2.58 -3.56 -15.50
C ILE A 8 1.33 -3.12 -14.73
N MET A 9 0.85 -1.90 -14.98
CA MET A 9 -0.38 -1.41 -14.38
C MET A 9 -1.58 -2.31 -14.69
N GLU A 10 -1.70 -2.82 -15.92
CA GLU A 10 -2.78 -3.73 -16.32
C GLU A 10 -2.70 -5.06 -15.53
N LEU A 11 -1.50 -5.62 -15.34
CA LEU A 11 -1.31 -6.84 -14.56
C LEU A 11 -1.65 -6.62 -13.08
N ILE A 12 -1.22 -5.49 -12.50
CA ILE A 12 -1.56 -5.11 -11.12
C ILE A 12 -3.07 -4.89 -10.98
N ALA A 13 -3.69 -4.18 -11.91
CA ALA A 13 -5.14 -3.93 -11.90
C ALA A 13 -5.96 -5.22 -11.97
N ARG A 14 -5.43 -6.28 -12.59
CA ARG A 14 -6.03 -7.62 -12.62
C ARG A 14 -5.61 -8.53 -11.47
N ASP A 15 -4.67 -8.10 -10.64
CA ASP A 15 -4.00 -8.90 -9.60
C ASP A 15 -3.45 -10.24 -10.15
N ASP A 16 -2.88 -10.19 -11.36
CA ASP A 16 -2.32 -11.35 -12.11
C ASP A 16 -0.85 -11.58 -11.71
N GLU A 17 -0.64 -12.17 -10.52
CA GLU A 17 0.68 -12.50 -9.96
C GLU A 17 1.51 -13.37 -10.92
N ASP A 18 0.87 -14.36 -11.55
CA ASP A 18 1.51 -15.36 -12.41
C ASP A 18 2.28 -14.73 -13.57
N LYS A 19 1.76 -13.63 -14.12
CA LYS A 19 2.45 -12.85 -15.16
C LYS A 19 3.25 -11.69 -14.60
N PHE A 20 2.81 -11.12 -13.48
CA PHE A 20 3.49 -10.01 -12.83
C PHE A 20 4.90 -10.40 -12.34
N VAL A 21 5.03 -11.50 -11.58
CA VAL A 21 6.31 -11.89 -10.97
C VAL A 21 7.40 -12.15 -12.01
N PRO A 22 7.18 -12.95 -13.08
CA PRO A 22 8.20 -13.18 -14.10
C PRO A 22 8.58 -11.90 -14.85
N LEU A 23 7.61 -11.02 -15.11
CA LEU A 23 7.86 -9.76 -15.81
C LEU A 23 8.73 -8.82 -14.99
N ILE A 24 8.41 -8.63 -13.71
CA ILE A 24 9.21 -7.80 -12.80
C ILE A 24 10.61 -8.39 -12.61
N LYS A 25 10.73 -9.71 -12.41
CA LYS A 25 12.02 -10.38 -12.29
C LYS A 25 12.90 -10.14 -13.53
N GLY A 26 12.34 -10.32 -14.73
CA GLY A 26 13.06 -10.08 -15.98
C GLY A 26 13.51 -8.63 -16.16
N GLN A 27 12.72 -7.65 -15.70
CA GLN A 27 13.11 -6.24 -15.75
C GLN A 27 14.28 -5.93 -14.80
N LEU A 28 14.24 -6.49 -13.59
CA LEU A 28 15.27 -6.26 -12.59
C LEU A 28 16.61 -6.93 -12.92
N GLU A 29 16.58 -8.09 -13.57
CA GLU A 29 17.79 -8.76 -14.06
C GLU A 29 18.51 -7.92 -15.13
N ASN A 30 17.76 -7.20 -15.97
CA ASN A 30 18.30 -6.34 -17.02
C ASN A 30 18.85 -4.99 -16.49
N ASP A 31 18.29 -4.47 -15.39
CA ASP A 31 18.70 -3.20 -14.78
C ASP A 31 20.02 -3.28 -13.98
N ASN A 32 20.55 -4.46 -13.69
CA ASN A 32 21.83 -4.64 -13.00
C ASN A 32 23.07 -4.20 -13.82
N SER A 33 22.88 -3.58 -14.99
CA SER A 33 23.95 -3.01 -15.81
C SER A 33 24.31 -1.56 -15.47
N ASP A 34 23.50 -0.81 -14.71
CA ASP A 34 23.82 0.57 -14.35
C ASP A 34 23.43 0.91 -12.91
N ASN A 35 24.45 1.33 -12.14
CA ASN A 35 24.42 1.45 -10.69
C ASN A 35 23.66 2.72 -10.26
N GLY A 36 22.42 2.59 -9.76
CA GLY A 36 21.84 3.63 -8.89
C GLY A 36 20.31 3.81 -8.78
N ASN A 37 19.44 3.07 -9.49
CA ASN A 37 18.01 3.46 -9.57
C ASN A 37 16.92 2.37 -9.31
N SER A 38 17.27 1.19 -8.81
CA SER A 38 16.30 0.09 -8.64
C SER A 38 15.19 0.34 -7.59
N ASN A 39 15.43 1.20 -6.60
CA ASN A 39 14.44 1.52 -5.55
C ASN A 39 13.29 2.41 -6.05
N PHE A 40 13.51 3.21 -7.11
CA PHE A 40 12.48 4.10 -7.64
C PHE A 40 11.36 3.30 -8.30
N GLY A 41 11.68 2.19 -8.97
CA GLY A 41 10.68 1.28 -9.56
C GLY A 41 9.87 0.55 -8.49
N LEU A 42 10.53 -0.01 -7.48
CA LEU A 42 9.87 -0.80 -6.43
C LEU A 42 8.83 0.02 -5.62
N MET A 43 9.18 1.26 -5.25
CA MET A 43 8.26 2.15 -4.54
C MET A 43 7.03 2.50 -5.37
N GLU A 44 7.17 2.66 -6.69
CA GLU A 44 6.07 2.99 -7.59
C GLU A 44 5.14 1.81 -7.81
N LEU A 45 5.69 0.60 -7.96
CA LEU A 45 4.92 -0.64 -8.00
C LEU A 45 4.06 -0.79 -6.74
N MET A 46 4.63 -0.53 -5.56
CA MET A 46 3.91 -0.62 -4.29
C MET A 46 2.74 0.36 -4.21
N MET A 47 2.90 1.60 -4.69
CA MET A 47 1.81 2.57 -4.75
C MET A 47 0.67 2.09 -5.66
N TRP A 48 0.98 1.55 -6.84
CA TRP A 48 -0.04 1.02 -7.76
C TRP A 48 -0.73 -0.22 -7.19
N ILE A 49 0.03 -1.13 -6.57
CA ILE A 49 -0.50 -2.30 -5.87
C ILE A 49 -1.52 -1.87 -4.82
N CYS A 50 -1.19 -0.86 -4.02
CA CYS A 50 -2.12 -0.33 -3.02
C CYS A 50 -3.35 0.32 -3.65
N HIS A 51 -3.16 1.11 -4.70
CA HIS A 51 -4.24 1.78 -5.44
C HIS A 51 -5.26 0.78 -6.02
N TYR A 52 -4.78 -0.27 -6.69
CA TYR A 52 -5.61 -1.32 -7.28
C TYR A 52 -5.99 -2.44 -6.30
N ARG A 53 -5.50 -2.38 -5.06
CA ARG A 53 -5.73 -3.37 -4.00
C ARG A 53 -5.27 -4.79 -4.40
N ALA A 54 -4.17 -4.88 -5.15
CA ALA A 54 -3.67 -6.11 -5.77
C ALA A 54 -2.90 -6.99 -4.76
N VAL A 55 -3.61 -7.86 -4.03
CA VAL A 55 -3.04 -8.62 -2.91
C VAL A 55 -2.06 -9.69 -3.37
N LYS A 56 -2.33 -10.38 -4.48
CA LYS A 56 -1.45 -11.43 -4.99
C LYS A 56 -0.16 -10.85 -5.57
N CYS A 57 -0.27 -9.77 -6.33
CA CYS A 57 0.92 -9.04 -6.81
C CYS A 57 1.76 -8.51 -5.64
N ALA A 58 1.12 -8.00 -4.57
CA ALA A 58 1.81 -7.61 -3.35
C ALA A 58 2.55 -8.79 -2.70
N PHE A 59 1.90 -9.95 -2.60
CA PHE A 59 2.48 -11.16 -2.03
C PHE A 59 3.71 -11.61 -2.80
N GLY A 60 3.63 -11.70 -4.13
CA GLY A 60 4.78 -12.05 -4.97
C GLY A 60 5.94 -11.04 -4.86
N LEU A 61 5.62 -9.75 -4.69
CA LEU A 61 6.62 -8.69 -4.56
C LEU A 61 7.35 -8.71 -3.21
N ILE A 62 6.62 -8.79 -2.10
CA ILE A 62 7.21 -8.70 -0.74
C ILE A 62 7.67 -10.07 -0.22
N GLY A 63 7.10 -11.16 -0.73
CA GLY A 63 7.44 -12.54 -0.38
C GLY A 63 8.73 -13.04 -1.04
N GLY A 64 9.42 -12.21 -1.82
CA GLY A 64 10.70 -12.54 -2.44
C GLY A 64 10.61 -13.33 -3.74
N ALA A 65 9.41 -13.59 -4.28
CA ALA A 65 9.25 -14.36 -5.52
C ALA A 65 9.86 -13.63 -6.74
N THR A 66 9.90 -12.30 -6.69
CA THR A 66 10.60 -11.44 -7.67
C THR A 66 12.12 -11.41 -7.48
N GLY A 67 12.65 -12.02 -6.42
CA GLY A 67 14.05 -11.89 -6.00
C GLY A 67 14.36 -10.60 -5.24
N GLN A 68 13.36 -9.75 -5.00
CA GLN A 68 13.48 -8.53 -4.19
C GLN A 68 12.78 -8.65 -2.85
N THR A 69 13.30 -7.92 -1.88
CA THR A 69 12.70 -7.76 -0.56
C THR A 69 12.41 -6.29 -0.33
N MET A 70 11.17 -5.96 0.04
CA MET A 70 10.78 -4.59 0.36
C MET A 70 10.62 -4.43 1.87
N ASP A 71 11.32 -3.46 2.46
CA ASP A 71 11.06 -3.07 3.86
C ASP A 71 9.81 -2.19 3.93
N LEU A 72 8.75 -2.73 4.55
CA LEU A 72 7.48 -2.05 4.72
C LEU A 72 7.52 -0.91 5.76
N ASN A 73 8.63 -0.77 6.48
CA ASN A 73 8.87 0.29 7.45
C ASN A 73 9.75 1.42 6.89
N VAL A 74 9.85 1.52 5.56
CA VAL A 74 10.46 2.66 4.86
C VAL A 74 9.34 3.43 4.15
N PRO A 75 9.27 4.77 4.29
CA PRO A 75 8.28 5.57 3.59
C PRO A 75 8.52 5.54 2.07
N LEU A 76 7.44 5.55 1.30
CA LEU A 76 7.43 5.69 -0.15
C LEU A 76 7.79 7.13 -0.55
N LYS A 77 7.77 7.42 -1.87
CA LYS A 77 8.20 8.72 -2.42
C LYS A 77 7.38 9.91 -1.92
N ASP A 78 6.14 9.67 -1.48
CA ASP A 78 5.24 10.65 -0.90
C ASP A 78 5.31 10.72 0.64
N GLY A 79 6.32 10.09 1.25
CA GLY A 79 6.52 10.06 2.70
C GLY A 79 5.53 9.18 3.46
N LEU A 80 4.55 8.58 2.79
CA LEU A 80 3.65 7.61 3.38
C LEU A 80 4.28 6.22 3.37
N TYR A 81 4.06 5.47 4.45
CA TYR A 81 4.48 4.07 4.51
C TYR A 81 3.50 3.19 3.70
N PRO A 82 3.92 2.02 3.18
CA PRO A 82 3.02 1.08 2.51
C PRO A 82 1.72 0.79 3.28
N LEU A 83 1.80 0.71 4.61
CA LEU A 83 0.62 0.49 5.45
C LEU A 83 -0.36 1.68 5.48
N HIS A 84 0.11 2.93 5.33
CA HIS A 84 -0.78 4.08 5.15
C HIS A 84 -1.52 4.00 3.81
N HIS A 85 -0.84 3.57 2.74
CA HIS A 85 -1.44 3.40 1.42
C HIS A 85 -2.49 2.27 1.41
N ALA A 86 -2.21 1.13 2.05
CA ALA A 86 -3.17 0.04 2.21
C ALA A 86 -4.40 0.46 3.04
N ALA A 87 -4.19 1.26 4.07
CA ALA A 87 -5.25 1.84 4.89
C ALA A 87 -6.08 2.86 4.11
N GLN A 88 -5.44 3.75 3.36
CA GLN A 88 -6.11 4.74 2.50
C GLN A 88 -6.97 4.05 1.43
N SER A 89 -6.44 2.98 0.83
CA SER A 89 -7.20 2.18 -0.13
C SER A 89 -8.23 1.27 0.52
N LEU A 90 -8.39 1.28 1.84
CA LEU A 90 -9.36 0.44 2.57
C LEU A 90 -9.25 -1.05 2.17
N SER A 91 -8.02 -1.52 1.92
CA SER A 91 -7.76 -2.91 1.55
C SER A 91 -7.37 -3.72 2.79
N SER A 92 -8.34 -4.46 3.34
CA SER A 92 -8.09 -5.37 4.46
C SER A 92 -7.08 -6.47 4.11
N GLY A 93 -7.11 -6.96 2.86
CA GLY A 93 -6.17 -7.96 2.36
C GLY A 93 -4.73 -7.47 2.38
N LEU A 94 -4.47 -6.26 1.84
CA LEU A 94 -3.14 -5.66 1.87
C LEU A 94 -2.71 -5.30 3.29
N THR A 95 -3.63 -4.75 4.10
CA THR A 95 -3.35 -4.41 5.50
C THR A 95 -2.90 -5.63 6.28
N LYS A 96 -3.64 -6.74 6.17
CA LYS A 96 -3.29 -8.01 6.81
C LYS A 96 -1.97 -8.55 6.31
N LEU A 97 -1.79 -8.59 4.98
CA LEU A 97 -0.57 -9.08 4.35
C LEU A 97 0.66 -8.30 4.84
N PHE A 98 0.60 -6.98 4.87
CA PHE A 98 1.72 -6.13 5.29
C PHE A 98 2.04 -6.29 6.77
N ILE A 99 1.04 -6.35 7.66
CA ILE A 99 1.26 -6.62 9.09
C ILE A 99 1.89 -7.99 9.30
N GLN A 100 1.41 -9.02 8.59
CA GLN A 100 2.00 -10.36 8.64
C GLN A 100 3.47 -10.40 8.18
N HIS A 101 3.87 -9.48 7.31
CA HIS A 101 5.24 -9.32 6.82
C HIS A 101 6.02 -8.23 7.59
N GLY A 102 5.59 -7.86 8.80
CA GLY A 102 6.38 -7.03 9.73
C GLY A 102 6.21 -5.52 9.56
N ALA A 103 5.18 -5.05 8.83
CA ALA A 103 4.83 -3.63 8.83
C ALA A 103 4.36 -3.19 10.22
N LYS A 104 4.95 -2.10 10.73
CA LYS A 104 4.57 -1.48 11.99
C LYS A 104 3.29 -0.67 11.84
N ALA A 105 2.32 -0.92 12.70
CA ALA A 105 1.03 -0.23 12.69
C ALA A 105 1.04 1.14 13.41
N ASP A 106 2.13 1.46 14.11
CA ASP A 106 2.29 2.66 14.93
C ASP A 106 3.18 3.76 14.30
N VAL A 107 3.59 3.57 13.04
CA VAL A 107 4.32 4.59 12.27
C VAL A 107 3.43 5.80 12.00
N ARG A 108 3.99 7.00 12.08
CA ARG A 108 3.28 8.24 11.72
C ARG A 108 3.75 8.74 10.37
N CYS A 109 2.82 9.22 9.56
CA CYS A 109 3.16 9.96 8.34
C CYS A 109 4.01 11.18 8.70
N ASN A 110 5.17 11.31 8.06
CA ASN A 110 6.13 12.39 8.30
C ASN A 110 6.19 13.41 7.14
N ASP A 111 5.40 13.22 6.09
CA ASP A 111 5.29 14.20 5.01
C ASP A 111 4.45 15.39 5.45
N VAL A 112 5.14 16.51 5.73
CA VAL A 112 4.53 17.77 6.16
C VAL A 112 3.54 18.32 5.12
N GLY A 113 3.71 17.99 3.83
CA GLY A 113 2.81 18.40 2.76
C GLY A 113 1.54 17.54 2.66
N SER A 114 1.50 16.39 3.33
CA SER A 114 0.40 15.45 3.25
C SER A 114 -0.76 15.87 4.16
N LYS A 115 -1.98 15.69 3.68
CA LYS A 115 -3.19 15.78 4.52
C LYS A 115 -3.22 14.76 5.66
N PHE A 116 -2.37 13.74 5.57
CA PHE A 116 -2.22 12.69 6.58
C PHE A 116 -1.06 12.94 7.54
N TYR A 117 -0.42 14.12 7.52
CA TYR A 117 0.71 14.42 8.39
C TYR A 117 0.42 14.12 9.87
N GLY A 118 1.31 13.35 10.51
CA GLY A 118 1.20 12.94 11.90
C GLY A 118 0.20 11.82 12.20
N LEU A 119 -0.60 11.40 11.22
CA LEU A 119 -1.58 10.33 11.37
C LEU A 119 -0.92 8.94 11.35
N LEU A 120 -1.52 8.00 12.07
CA LEU A 120 -1.23 6.57 11.97
C LEU A 120 -1.93 5.96 10.75
N PRO A 121 -1.52 4.77 10.28
CA PRO A 121 -2.25 4.04 9.25
C PRO A 121 -3.74 3.87 9.58
N LEU A 122 -4.08 3.56 10.83
CA LEU A 122 -5.49 3.43 11.23
C LEU A 122 -6.25 4.75 11.10
N ASP A 123 -5.65 5.87 11.53
CA ASP A 123 -6.27 7.20 11.38
C ASP A 123 -6.51 7.53 9.90
N VAL A 124 -5.57 7.16 9.02
CA VAL A 124 -5.73 7.33 7.55
C VAL A 124 -6.91 6.51 7.00
N ALA A 125 -7.14 5.29 7.48
CA ALA A 125 -8.33 4.51 7.08
C ALA A 125 -9.61 5.22 7.51
N VAL A 126 -9.66 5.73 8.75
CA VAL A 126 -10.83 6.44 9.27
C VAL A 126 -11.08 7.73 8.48
N GLU A 127 -10.05 8.53 8.22
CA GLU A 127 -10.12 9.71 7.34
C GLU A 127 -10.65 9.33 5.95
N SER A 128 -10.13 8.26 5.37
CA SER A 128 -10.53 7.81 4.02
C SER A 128 -11.97 7.33 3.95
N ILE A 129 -12.49 6.73 5.02
CA ILE A 129 -13.92 6.40 5.14
C ILE A 129 -14.74 7.69 5.09
N TRP A 130 -14.42 8.70 5.91
CA TRP A 130 -15.19 9.95 5.94
C TRP A 130 -15.22 10.66 4.59
N TYR A 131 -14.08 10.74 3.89
CA TYR A 131 -14.01 11.30 2.54
C TYR A 131 -14.88 10.53 1.53
N ASN A 132 -14.92 9.20 1.60
CA ASN A 132 -15.73 8.38 0.69
C ASN A 132 -17.25 8.50 0.96
N PHE A 133 -17.65 8.74 2.21
CA PHE A 133 -19.06 8.88 2.59
C PHE A 133 -19.56 10.33 2.67
N GLY A 134 -18.71 11.32 2.42
CA GLY A 134 -19.10 12.74 2.38
C GLY A 134 -19.52 13.33 3.74
N ILE A 135 -19.14 12.70 4.84
CA ILE A 135 -19.56 13.11 6.18
C ILE A 135 -18.51 14.09 6.74
N ASN A 136 -18.82 15.40 6.73
CA ASN A 136 -18.01 16.41 7.40
C ASN A 136 -18.03 16.20 8.92
N LEU A 137 -16.84 16.03 9.51
CA LEU A 137 -16.58 15.69 10.91
C LEU A 137 -16.85 16.85 11.91
N ILE A 138 -17.92 17.62 11.73
CA ILE A 138 -18.36 18.59 12.76
C ILE A 138 -19.47 18.00 13.65
N SER A 139 -20.08 16.86 13.30
CA SER A 139 -21.23 16.31 14.05
C SER A 139 -20.99 15.05 14.90
N CYS A 140 -19.84 14.35 14.79
CA CYS A 140 -19.72 12.99 15.35
C CYS A 140 -18.76 12.80 16.53
N PHE A 141 -18.45 13.84 17.30
CA PHE A 141 -17.63 13.68 18.51
C PHE A 141 -18.27 12.86 19.65
N LEU A 142 -19.49 12.33 19.51
CA LEU A 142 -20.20 11.63 20.60
C LEU A 142 -20.80 10.24 20.25
N GLY A 143 -20.64 9.70 19.03
CA GLY A 143 -21.36 8.47 18.63
C GLY A 143 -20.54 7.31 18.03
N SER A 144 -19.28 7.51 17.66
CA SER A 144 -18.57 6.65 16.71
C SER A 144 -17.57 5.64 17.29
N LEU A 145 -17.41 5.54 18.63
CA LEU A 145 -16.61 4.44 19.19
C LEU A 145 -17.20 3.06 18.85
N ILE A 146 -18.51 2.95 18.68
CA ILE A 146 -19.19 1.68 18.40
C ILE A 146 -19.00 1.22 16.95
N CYS A 147 -18.98 2.14 15.98
CA CYS A 147 -18.92 1.81 14.56
C CYS A 147 -17.51 1.38 14.10
N VAL A 148 -16.47 2.00 14.67
CA VAL A 148 -15.08 1.61 14.41
C VAL A 148 -14.75 0.29 15.13
N TYR A 149 -15.28 0.06 16.34
CA TYR A 149 -15.13 -1.22 17.03
C TYR A 149 -15.78 -2.39 16.27
N THR A 150 -16.97 -2.22 15.69
CA THR A 150 -17.58 -3.29 14.89
C THR A 150 -16.77 -3.62 13.64
N TYR A 151 -16.18 -2.62 12.96
CA TYR A 151 -15.34 -2.88 11.79
C TYR A 151 -14.03 -3.60 12.15
N MET A 152 -13.40 -3.26 13.28
CA MET A 152 -12.21 -3.99 13.76
C MET A 152 -12.54 -5.39 14.31
N CYS A 153 -13.69 -5.60 14.97
CA CYS A 153 -14.11 -6.92 15.42
C CYS A 153 -14.36 -7.90 14.27
N ILE A 154 -14.78 -7.40 13.09
CA ILE A 154 -15.00 -8.24 11.91
C ILE A 154 -13.69 -8.63 11.22
N CYS A 155 -12.62 -7.84 11.36
CA CYS A 155 -11.32 -8.16 10.75
C CYS A 155 -10.38 -9.00 11.63
N ILE A 156 -10.75 -9.26 12.90
CA ILE A 156 -9.96 -10.07 13.85
C ILE A 156 -10.52 -11.50 14.01
N TYR A 157 -11.64 -11.84 13.37
CA TYR A 157 -12.16 -13.21 13.27
C TYR A 157 -12.05 -13.79 11.86
#